data_AF-A0A2I0VDG4-F1
#
_entry.id   AF-A0A2I0VDG4-F1
#
_cell.length_a   1.000
_cell.length_b   1.000
_cell.length_c   1.000
_cell.angle_alpha   90.00
_cell.angle_beta   90.00
_cell.angle_gamma   90.00
#
_symmetry.space_group_name_H-M   'P 1'
#
loop_
_entity.id
_entity.type
_entity.pdbx_description
1 polymer ?
#
loop_
_entity_poly.entity_id
_entity_poly.type
_entity_poly.pdbx_seq_one_letter_code
_entity_poly.pdbx_strand_id
1 'polypeptide(L)'
;MRIMIRSFDNPFFENWGLTRDTRKIGLPESRVLYTVLRSPHIDKKSREQFEMEIKTKFLVIKTETHELRKKFFRLKRRATRRT
;
A
#
# COMPACT_ATOMS: atom_id res chain seq x y z
N MET A 1 -7.13 16.81 4.47
CA MET A 1 -7.31 15.77 3.43
C MET A 1 -6.90 14.43 3.98
N ARG A 2 -7.67 13.37 3.75
CA ARG A 2 -7.39 12.01 4.21
C ARG A 2 -7.28 11.10 3.00
N ILE A 3 -6.23 10.29 2.92
CA ILE A 3 -5.98 9.37 1.80
C ILE A 3 -5.64 8.00 2.40
N MET A 4 -6.39 6.97 2.02
CA MET A 4 -6.01 5.58 2.30
C MET A 4 -5.19 5.05 1.13
N ILE A 5 -4.11 4.34 1.43
CA ILE A 5 -3.24 3.71 0.44
C ILE A 5 -3.13 2.23 0.80
N ARG A 6 -3.32 1.36 -0.19
CA ARG A 6 -3.09 -0.08 -0.09
C ARG A 6 -1.98 -0.44 -1.06
N SER A 7 -0.99 -1.21 -0.62
CA SER A 7 0.10 -1.69 -1.47
C SER A 7 0.53 -3.10 -1.05
N PHE A 8 1.06 -3.86 -2.00
CA PHE A 8 1.66 -5.18 -1.73
C PHE A 8 3.06 -5.01 -1.11
N ASP A 9 3.87 -4.09 -1.65
CA ASP A 9 5.24 -3.86 -1.17
C ASP A 9 5.42 -2.53 -0.40
N ASN A 10 6.44 -2.50 0.46
CA ASN A 10 6.77 -1.35 1.33
C ASN A 10 7.86 -0.36 0.86
N PRO A 11 8.48 -0.39 -0.34
CA PRO A 11 9.54 0.58 -0.68
C PRO A 11 8.99 1.95 -1.09
N PHE A 12 7.69 2.07 -1.32
CA PHE A 12 7.14 3.28 -1.96
C PHE A 12 7.12 4.52 -1.08
N PHE A 13 7.12 4.45 0.26
CA PHE A 13 6.84 5.63 1.09
C PHE A 13 8.05 6.46 1.49
N GLU A 14 9.28 5.92 1.45
CA GLU A 14 10.48 6.71 1.76
C GLU A 14 10.74 7.78 0.69
N ASN A 15 10.39 7.51 -0.57
CA ASN A 15 10.72 8.37 -1.70
C ASN A 15 9.58 9.28 -2.20
N TRP A 16 8.47 9.41 -1.48
CA TRP A 16 7.36 10.26 -1.95
C TRP A 16 7.57 11.76 -1.76
N GLY A 17 8.70 12.19 -1.19
CA GLY A 17 8.95 13.61 -0.92
C GLY A 17 7.75 14.24 -0.21
N LEU A 18 7.18 13.52 0.75
CA LEU A 18 5.97 13.94 1.44
C LEU A 18 6.27 15.24 2.18
N THR A 19 5.37 16.20 2.06
CA THR A 19 5.45 17.48 2.77
C THR A 19 5.54 17.24 4.28
N ARG A 20 6.23 18.10 5.03
CA ARG A 20 6.36 17.98 6.50
C ARG A 20 5.02 17.83 7.22
N ASP A 21 3.92 18.32 6.63
CA ASP A 21 2.56 18.29 7.20
C ASP A 21 1.79 16.98 7.00
N THR A 22 2.49 15.90 6.66
CA THR A 22 1.89 14.61 6.30
C THR A 22 2.08 13.59 7.43
N ARG A 23 1.00 13.19 8.09
CA ARG A 23 1.03 12.12 9.11
C ARG A 23 0.69 10.77 8.47
N LYS A 24 1.50 9.75 8.76
CA LYS A 24 1.30 8.36 8.32
C LYS A 24 0.86 7.51 9.51
N ILE A 25 -0.19 6.73 9.33
CA ILE A 25 -0.72 5.79 10.33
C ILE A 25 -0.79 4.42 9.65
N GLY A 26 -0.19 3.40 10.26
CA GLY A 26 -0.34 2.01 9.84
C GLY A 26 -1.74 1.52 10.21
N LEU A 27 -2.43 0.89 9.26
CA LEU A 27 -3.69 0.20 9.52
C LEU A 27 -3.42 -1.32 9.55
N PRO A 28 -4.30 -2.11 10.19
CA PRO A 28 -4.14 -3.57 10.21
C PRO A 28 -3.98 -4.10 8.79
N GLU A 29 -2.95 -4.92 8.62
CA GLU A 29 -2.58 -5.54 7.35
C GLU A 29 -3.35 -6.85 7.22
N SER A 30 -3.74 -7.20 5.99
CA SER A 30 -4.40 -8.47 5.70
C SER A 30 -3.42 -9.40 5.04
N ARG A 31 -3.25 -10.60 5.61
CA ARG A 31 -2.42 -11.68 5.11
C ARG A 31 -3.29 -12.84 4.67
N VAL A 32 -3.05 -13.36 3.48
CA VAL A 32 -3.66 -14.60 2.97
C VAL A 32 -2.55 -15.62 2.75
N LEU A 33 -2.73 -16.83 3.29
CA LEU A 33 -1.78 -17.93 3.15
C LEU A 33 -2.33 -18.99 2.19
N TYR A 34 -1.52 -19.33 1.20
CA TYR A 34 -1.79 -20.42 0.27
C TYR A 34 -0.79 -21.53 0.54
N THR A 35 -1.27 -22.76 0.73
CA THR A 35 -0.41 -23.94 0.84
C THR A 35 -0.65 -24.83 -0.37
N VAL A 36 0.39 -25.07 -1.15
CA VAL A 36 0.34 -25.85 -2.38
C VAL A 36 1.21 -27.09 -2.22
N LEU A 37 0.76 -28.22 -2.76
CA LEU A 37 1.60 -29.42 -2.84
C LEU A 37 2.67 -29.20 -3.90
N ARG A 38 3.93 -29.52 -3.59
CA ARG A 38 5.01 -29.38 -4.57
C ARG A 38 4.95 -30.46 -5.65
N SER A 39 4.36 -31.61 -5.34
CA SER A 39 4.18 -32.71 -6.28
C SER A 39 2.70 -32.97 -6.55
N PRO A 40 2.34 -33.29 -7.80
CA PRO A 40 0.93 -33.43 -8.19
C PRO A 40 0.24 -34.67 -7.59
N HIS A 41 0.97 -35.73 -7.22
CA HIS A 41 0.35 -37.01 -6.88
C HIS A 41 0.89 -37.71 -5.61
N ILE A 42 2.21 -37.87 -5.46
CA ILE A 42 2.78 -38.84 -4.49
C ILE A 42 3.24 -38.17 -3.20
N ASP A 43 3.83 -36.97 -3.25
CA ASP A 43 4.43 -36.35 -2.07
C ASP A 43 3.54 -35.26 -1.43
N LYS A 44 2.57 -35.70 -0.61
CA LYS A 44 1.64 -34.82 0.13
C LYS A 44 2.27 -34.14 1.37
N LYS A 45 3.47 -34.57 1.78
CA LYS A 45 4.22 -33.99 2.91
C LYS A 45 5.13 -32.84 2.45
N SER A 46 5.58 -32.87 1.20
CA SER A 46 6.24 -31.74 0.57
C SER A 46 5.24 -30.66 0.15
N ARG A 47 5.17 -29.60 0.97
CA ARG A 47 4.26 -28.46 0.77
C ARG A 47 5.06 -27.17 0.64
N GLU A 48 4.53 -26.24 -0.14
CA GLU A 48 5.03 -24.89 -0.29
C GLU A 48 4.00 -23.89 0.21
N GLN A 49 4.46 -22.89 0.95
CA GLN A 49 3.62 -21.84 1.49
C GLN A 49 3.91 -20.55 0.76
N PHE A 50 2.88 -19.93 0.22
CA PHE A 50 2.91 -18.60 -0.34
C PHE A 50 2.08 -17.69 0.53
N GLU A 51 2.50 -16.44 0.64
CA GLU A 51 1.72 -15.41 1.30
C GLU A 51 1.39 -14.29 0.32
N MET A 52 0.21 -13.72 0.51
CA MET A 52 -0.19 -12.46 -0.09
C MET A 52 -0.49 -11.49 1.05
N GLU A 53 0.40 -10.53 1.24
CA GLU A 53 0.27 -9.49 2.27
C GLU A 53 -0.14 -8.17 1.61
N ILE A 54 -1.21 -7.55 2.11
CA ILE A 54 -1.63 -6.22 1.67
C ILE A 54 -1.46 -5.26 2.84
N LYS A 55 -0.52 -4.32 2.66
CA LYS A 55 -0.21 -3.29 3.64
C LYS A 55 -1.12 -2.10 3.43
N THR A 56 -1.93 -1.80 4.44
CA THR A 56 -2.83 -0.65 4.40
C THR A 56 -2.28 0.48 5.26
N LYS A 57 -2.22 1.67 4.69
CA LYS A 57 -1.77 2.88 5.38
C LYS A 57 -2.77 4.00 5.20
N PHE A 58 -2.84 4.82 6.24
CA PHE A 58 -3.64 6.03 6.24
C PHE A 58 -2.72 7.25 6.27
N LEU A 59 -2.93 8.14 5.29
CA LEU A 59 -2.18 9.37 5.11
C LEU A 59 -3.09 10.56 5.43
N VAL A 60 -2.68 11.38 6.39
CA VAL A 60 -3.36 12.61 6.76
C VAL A 60 -2.51 13.79 6.34
N ILE A 61 -3.04 14.61 5.43
CA ILE A 61 -2.42 15.88 5.03
C ILE A 61 -3.24 17.01 5.63
N LYS A 62 -2.62 17.81 6.50
CA LYS A 62 -3.25 19.03 7.03
C LYS A 62 -3.34 20.05 5.89
N THR A 63 -4.55 20.51 5.60
CA THR A 63 -4.79 21.50 4.55
C THR A 63 -6.04 22.26 4.87
N GLU A 64 -6.05 23.54 4.52
CA GLU A 64 -7.23 24.38 4.54
C GLU A 64 -8.16 24.04 3.37
N THR A 65 -9.42 24.41 3.50
CA THR A 65 -10.51 24.06 2.55
C THR A 65 -10.24 24.63 1.16
N HIS A 66 -9.73 25.86 1.08
CA HIS A 66 -9.47 26.55 -0.19
C HIS A 66 -8.27 25.95 -0.96
N GLU A 67 -7.26 25.42 -0.26
CA GLU A 67 -6.10 24.77 -0.88
C GLU A 67 -6.31 23.30 -1.23
N LEU A 68 -7.33 22.67 -0.63
CA LEU A 68 -7.59 21.23 -0.71
C LEU A 68 -7.65 20.74 -2.16
N ARG A 69 -8.42 21.44 -2.99
CA ARG A 69 -8.66 21.07 -4.41
C ARG A 69 -7.36 21.12 -5.21
N LYS A 70 -6.52 22.13 -4.96
CA LYS A 70 -5.20 22.29 -5.61
C LYS A 70 -4.21 21.20 -5.19
N LYS A 71 -4.13 20.90 -3.89
CA LYS A 71 -3.26 19.83 -3.36
C LYS A 71 -3.68 18.45 -3.85
N PHE A 72 -4.98 18.16 -3.89
CA PHE A 72 -5.53 16.91 -4.43
C PHE A 72 -5.22 16.75 -5.92
N PHE A 73 -5.44 17.80 -6.72
CA PHE A 73 -5.15 17.78 -8.15
C PHE A 73 -3.67 17.51 -8.44
N ARG A 74 -2.76 18.13 -7.67
CA ARG A 74 -1.32 17.88 -7.80
C ARG A 74 -0.94 16.43 -7.50
N LEU A 75 -1.55 15.80 -6.50
CA LEU A 75 -1.31 14.40 -6.13
C LEU A 75 -1.79 13.45 -7.24
N LYS A 76 -3.01 13.63 -7.74
CA LYS A 76 -3.55 12.85 -8.87
C LYS A 76 -2.62 12.90 -10.09
N ARG A 77 -2.11 14.09 -10.44
CA ARG A 77 -1.19 14.27 -11.59
C ARG A 77 0.14 13.55 -11.43
N ARG A 78 0.67 13.43 -10.21
CA ARG A 78 1.93 12.68 -9.96
C ARG A 78 1.72 11.17 -10.06
N ALA A 79 0.53 10.67 -9.72
CA ALA A 79 0.21 9.25 -9.80
C ALA A 79 0.10 8.75 -11.24
N THR A 80 -0.47 9.54 -12.16
CA THR A 80 -0.65 9.16 -13.58
C THR A 80 0.61 9.23 -14.43
N ARG A 81 1.71 9.82 -13.95
CA ARG A 81 2.98 9.93 -14.70
C ARG A 81 3.95 8.77 -14.45
N ARG A 82 3.54 7.73 -13.71
CA ARG A 82 4.39 6.62 -13.25
C ARG A 82 4.07 5.28 -13.93
N THR A 83 3.57 5.33 -15.15
CA THR A 83 3.55 4.24 -16.14
C THR A 83 4.44 4.65 -17.29
#